data_AF-A0A5E5QHI6-F1
#
_entry.id   AF-A0A5E5QHI6-F1
#
_cell.length_a   1.000
_cell.length_b   1.000
_cell.length_c   1.000
_cell.angle_alpha   90.00
_cell.angle_beta   90.00
_cell.angle_gamma   90.00
#
_symmetry.space_group_name_H-M   'P 1'
#
loop_
_entity.id
_entity.type
_entity.pdbx_description
1 polymer ?
#
loop_
_entity_poly.entity_id
_entity_poly.type
_entity_poly.pdbx_seq_one_letter_code
_entity_poly.pdbx_strand_id
1 'polypeptide(L)'
;NLQEWRDTSLNTLKEFNQNKGMHAIFVSKEMLDRDPEFEESLLDKAQKQQDLVVMGYDSEGTTKVLYEPKTNYKIDRIEVMIDKSNHFISKAQMRSLIRDNPKVSSDMVFRHALKKDFSKYRSNIIVQNGNSEAAVKAAQALANKHPESSIIVHFDDNNKLVTSDNEIYTPKGNVRLNFVDHGENFANGENGMAELTDRVKQIYDTYANENTYFDRIALVGCDTTNIKQGLARNFAKTIYDNMPALRTAQITGRGGEVEINENGTKTMKTGGTKTLYSWHDGGIVSITKSAKTTADNLNNPLINLNEEIQRL
;
A
#
# COMPACT_ATOMS: atom_id res chain seq x y z
N ASN A 1 -15.68 1.15 18.43
CA ASN A 1 -15.95 -0.18 17.87
C ASN A 1 -15.22 -0.46 16.54
N LEU A 2 -14.86 0.53 15.69
CA LEU A 2 -14.11 0.30 14.41
C LEU A 2 -12.89 -0.66 14.46
N GLN A 3 -12.16 -0.70 15.58
CA GLN A 3 -10.99 -1.58 15.77
C GLN A 3 -11.41 -3.06 15.91
N GLU A 4 -12.45 -3.35 16.70
CA GLU A 4 -13.01 -4.69 16.93
C GLU A 4 -13.55 -5.30 15.62
N TRP A 5 -14.10 -4.46 14.74
CA TRP A 5 -14.54 -4.88 13.40
C TRP A 5 -13.38 -5.18 12.45
N ARG A 6 -12.28 -4.42 12.55
CA ARG A 6 -11.05 -4.75 11.83
C ARG A 6 -10.53 -6.11 12.29
N ASP A 7 -10.49 -6.37 13.59
CA ASP A 7 -10.00 -7.64 14.14
C ASP A 7 -10.89 -8.82 13.70
N THR A 8 -12.21 -8.63 13.69
CA THR A 8 -13.15 -9.62 13.14
C THR A 8 -12.93 -9.86 11.65
N SER A 9 -12.63 -8.81 10.88
CA SER A 9 -12.33 -8.90 9.44
C SER A 9 -10.98 -9.57 9.15
N LEU A 10 -10.01 -9.47 10.07
CA LEU A 10 -8.74 -10.20 9.97
C LEU A 10 -8.95 -11.71 10.12
N ASN A 11 -9.95 -12.16 10.89
CA ASN A 11 -10.26 -13.58 11.02
C ASN A 11 -10.78 -14.20 9.72
N THR A 12 -11.46 -13.43 8.86
CA THR A 12 -11.95 -13.89 7.55
C THR A 12 -10.94 -13.70 6.42
N LEU A 13 -9.78 -13.10 6.73
CA LEU A 13 -8.79 -12.74 5.74
C LEU A 13 -8.18 -13.94 5.03
N LYS A 14 -7.92 -15.04 5.75
CA LYS A 14 -7.29 -16.23 5.16
C LYS A 14 -8.17 -16.80 4.04
N GLU A 15 -9.46 -16.95 4.30
CA GLU A 15 -10.46 -17.40 3.32
C GLU A 15 -10.57 -16.38 2.17
N PHE A 16 -10.66 -15.09 2.49
CA PHE A 16 -10.70 -14.01 1.50
C PHE A 16 -9.48 -14.00 0.56
N ASN A 17 -8.28 -14.31 1.06
CA ASN A 17 -7.07 -14.33 0.27
C ASN A 17 -6.86 -15.61 -0.54
N GLN A 18 -7.44 -16.73 -0.11
CA GLN A 18 -7.45 -18.00 -0.84
C GLN A 18 -8.27 -17.92 -2.13
N ASN A 19 -9.36 -17.15 -2.12
CA ASN A 19 -10.18 -16.93 -3.29
C ASN A 19 -9.41 -16.19 -4.40
N LYS A 20 -9.52 -16.68 -5.64
CA LYS A 20 -8.76 -16.20 -6.81
C LYS A 20 -9.62 -15.44 -7.83
N GLY A 21 -10.92 -15.35 -7.63
CA GLY A 21 -11.83 -14.61 -8.50
C GLY A 21 -11.80 -13.10 -8.24
N MET A 22 -12.86 -12.41 -8.66
CA MET A 22 -12.88 -10.95 -8.63
C MET A 22 -13.08 -10.39 -7.24
N HIS A 23 -12.27 -9.39 -6.93
CA HIS A 23 -12.43 -8.56 -5.75
C HIS A 23 -13.31 -7.36 -6.08
N ALA A 24 -14.34 -7.09 -5.26
CA ALA A 24 -15.10 -5.86 -5.32
C ALA A 24 -14.91 -5.03 -4.06
N ILE A 25 -14.64 -3.73 -4.22
CA ILE A 25 -14.71 -2.75 -3.13
C ILE A 25 -16.08 -2.06 -3.18
N PHE A 26 -16.80 -2.15 -2.08
CA PHE A 26 -18.05 -1.43 -1.84
C PHE A 26 -17.78 -0.20 -1.00
N VAL A 27 -18.28 0.95 -1.43
CA VAL A 27 -18.09 2.23 -0.76
C VAL A 27 -19.40 3.01 -0.74
N SER A 28 -19.73 3.64 0.38
CA SER A 28 -20.98 4.42 0.44
C SER A 28 -20.85 5.70 -0.37
N LYS A 29 -21.95 6.13 -0.97
CA LYS A 29 -22.03 7.39 -1.69
C LYS A 29 -21.66 8.56 -0.79
N GLU A 30 -22.11 8.57 0.47
CA GLU A 30 -21.75 9.67 1.39
C GLU A 30 -20.24 9.74 1.67
N MET A 31 -19.53 8.60 1.64
CA MET A 31 -18.06 8.60 1.80
C MET A 31 -17.36 9.24 0.61
N LEU A 32 -17.84 8.99 -0.61
CA LEU A 32 -17.27 9.56 -1.83
C LEU A 32 -17.58 11.04 -1.94
N ASP A 33 -18.83 11.44 -1.66
CA ASP A 33 -19.27 12.84 -1.69
C ASP A 33 -18.45 13.72 -0.71
N ARG A 34 -18.06 13.16 0.45
CA ARG A 34 -17.22 13.86 1.44
C ARG A 34 -15.73 13.89 1.10
N ASP A 35 -15.24 12.98 0.25
CA ASP A 35 -13.81 12.85 -0.05
C ASP A 35 -13.57 12.41 -1.51
N PRO A 36 -13.64 13.36 -2.46
CA PRO A 36 -13.40 13.08 -3.87
C PRO A 36 -11.98 12.56 -4.18
N GLU A 37 -10.96 12.93 -3.38
CA GLU A 37 -9.59 12.44 -3.55
C GLU A 37 -9.48 10.93 -3.25
N PHE A 38 -10.31 10.44 -2.32
CA PHE A 38 -10.43 9.01 -2.07
C PHE A 38 -11.09 8.27 -3.23
N GLU A 39 -12.12 8.84 -3.86
CA GLU A 39 -12.72 8.28 -5.08
C GLU A 39 -11.68 8.15 -6.19
N GLU A 40 -10.94 9.22 -6.48
CA GLU A 40 -9.87 9.21 -7.48
C GLU A 40 -8.83 8.13 -7.16
N SER A 41 -8.46 7.98 -5.88
CA SER A 41 -7.51 6.97 -5.43
C SER A 41 -8.03 5.53 -5.56
N LEU A 42 -9.32 5.31 -5.36
CA LEU A 42 -9.98 4.02 -5.59
C LEU A 42 -10.00 3.66 -7.08
N LEU A 43 -10.35 4.62 -7.93
CA LEU A 43 -10.43 4.41 -9.38
C LEU A 43 -9.04 4.21 -9.99
N ASP A 44 -8.03 4.97 -9.57
CA ASP A 44 -6.63 4.76 -9.98
C ASP A 44 -6.14 3.35 -9.60
N LYS A 45 -6.46 2.89 -8.39
CA LYS A 45 -6.15 1.52 -7.95
C LYS A 45 -6.87 0.48 -8.82
N ALA A 46 -8.13 0.68 -9.13
CA ALA A 46 -8.94 -0.26 -9.91
C ALA A 46 -8.48 -0.35 -11.37
N GLN A 47 -8.14 0.77 -12.00
CA GLN A 47 -7.57 0.80 -13.36
C GLN A 47 -6.26 0.03 -13.47
N LYS A 48 -5.50 -0.05 -12.37
CA LYS A 48 -4.24 -0.79 -12.26
C LYS A 48 -4.42 -2.27 -11.92
N GLN A 49 -5.61 -2.71 -11.51
CA GLN A 49 -5.87 -4.07 -11.04
C GLN A 49 -6.92 -4.73 -11.91
N GLN A 50 -6.50 -5.72 -12.70
CA GLN A 50 -7.39 -6.42 -13.63
C GLN A 50 -8.52 -7.18 -12.95
N ASP A 51 -8.39 -7.49 -11.66
CA ASP A 51 -9.34 -8.26 -10.88
C ASP A 51 -10.10 -7.44 -9.81
N LEU A 52 -10.17 -6.11 -9.98
CA LEU A 52 -10.84 -5.19 -9.05
C LEU A 52 -12.06 -4.50 -9.67
N VAL A 53 -13.21 -4.59 -9.00
CA VAL A 53 -14.44 -3.84 -9.29
C VAL A 53 -14.67 -2.83 -8.17
N VAL A 54 -15.19 -1.64 -8.50
CA VAL A 54 -15.57 -0.64 -7.50
C VAL A 54 -17.07 -0.37 -7.62
N MET A 55 -17.79 -0.53 -6.52
CA MET A 55 -19.23 -0.30 -6.44
C MET A 55 -19.54 0.76 -5.37
N GLY A 56 -20.33 1.75 -5.75
CA GLY A 56 -20.98 2.67 -4.83
C GLY A 56 -22.30 2.09 -4.34
N TYR A 57 -22.71 2.42 -3.12
CA TYR A 57 -24.08 2.18 -2.64
C TYR A 57 -24.62 3.41 -1.89
N ASP A 58 -25.92 3.65 -1.97
CA ASP A 58 -26.59 4.72 -1.21
C ASP A 58 -27.29 4.20 0.06
N SER A 59 -27.91 5.12 0.81
CA SER A 59 -28.61 4.82 2.06
C SER A 59 -29.84 3.92 1.88
N GLU A 60 -30.40 3.84 0.67
CA GLU A 60 -31.51 2.94 0.31
C GLU A 60 -31.01 1.56 -0.08
N GLY A 61 -29.69 1.38 -0.22
CA GLY A 61 -29.05 0.15 -0.64
C GLY A 61 -29.03 -0.05 -2.16
N THR A 62 -29.27 1.00 -2.94
CA THR A 62 -29.11 0.95 -4.40
C THR A 62 -27.62 0.96 -4.73
N THR A 63 -27.18 -0.03 -5.51
CA THR A 63 -25.78 -0.15 -5.93
C THR A 63 -25.53 0.45 -7.31
N LYS A 64 -24.41 1.14 -7.50
CA LYS A 64 -23.92 1.66 -8.78
C LYS A 64 -22.49 1.18 -9.03
N VAL A 65 -22.24 0.65 -10.23
CA VAL A 65 -20.86 0.33 -10.65
C VAL A 65 -20.12 1.63 -10.97
N LEU A 66 -18.99 1.86 -10.29
CA LEU A 66 -18.11 3.00 -10.52
C LEU A 66 -16.94 2.63 -11.44
N TYR A 67 -16.47 1.39 -11.34
CA TYR A 67 -15.47 0.80 -12.22
C TYR A 67 -15.69 -0.70 -12.33
N GLU A 68 -15.62 -1.23 -13.56
CA GLU A 68 -15.53 -2.66 -13.82
C GLU A 68 -14.48 -2.93 -14.92
N PRO A 69 -13.73 -4.04 -14.83
CA PRO A 69 -12.79 -4.43 -15.86
C PRO A 69 -13.53 -5.01 -17.09
N LYS A 70 -12.86 -5.00 -18.25
CA LYS A 70 -13.43 -5.40 -19.54
C LYS A 70 -13.61 -6.92 -19.73
N THR A 71 -13.47 -7.72 -18.68
CA THR A 71 -13.52 -9.19 -18.74
C THR A 71 -14.88 -9.72 -18.30
N ASN A 72 -15.27 -10.93 -18.70
CA ASN A 72 -16.40 -11.59 -18.05
C ASN A 72 -15.95 -12.07 -16.68
N TYR A 73 -16.73 -11.77 -15.64
CA TYR A 73 -16.20 -11.79 -14.29
C TYR A 73 -17.27 -12.21 -13.26
N LYS A 74 -16.82 -12.92 -12.22
CA LYS A 74 -17.64 -13.31 -11.08
C LYS A 74 -16.99 -12.81 -9.79
N ILE A 75 -17.72 -12.02 -9.02
CA ILE A 75 -17.28 -11.45 -7.73
C ILE A 75 -17.42 -12.52 -6.66
N ASP A 76 -16.30 -13.03 -6.17
CA ASP A 76 -16.23 -14.01 -5.09
C ASP A 76 -15.72 -13.40 -3.78
N ARG A 77 -15.36 -12.11 -3.81
CA ARG A 77 -14.81 -11.38 -2.68
C ARG A 77 -15.34 -9.96 -2.63
N ILE A 78 -15.86 -9.54 -1.48
CA ILE A 78 -16.33 -8.17 -1.26
C ILE A 78 -15.63 -7.55 -0.04
N GLU A 79 -15.05 -6.38 -0.24
CA GLU A 79 -14.53 -5.55 0.84
C GLU A 79 -15.40 -4.29 0.96
N VAL A 80 -16.02 -4.08 2.12
CA VAL A 80 -16.82 -2.88 2.39
C VAL A 80 -15.96 -1.85 3.11
N MET A 81 -15.77 -0.68 2.49
CA MET A 81 -15.05 0.44 3.08
C MET A 81 -15.91 1.11 4.15
N ILE A 82 -15.34 1.21 5.35
CA ILE A 82 -15.96 1.83 6.52
C ILE A 82 -15.06 2.94 7.08
N ASP A 83 -15.70 3.99 7.59
CA ASP A 83 -15.05 5.07 8.34
C ASP A 83 -15.91 5.47 9.55
N LYS A 84 -15.54 6.55 10.26
CA LYS A 84 -16.28 7.01 11.45
C LYS A 84 -17.70 7.50 11.16
N SER A 85 -18.00 7.82 9.91
CA SER A 85 -19.23 8.48 9.47
C SER A 85 -20.23 7.54 8.81
N ASN A 86 -19.87 6.27 8.62
CA ASN A 86 -20.72 5.29 7.93
C ASN A 86 -21.24 4.21 8.87
N HIS A 87 -22.48 3.78 8.61
CA HIS A 87 -23.10 2.67 9.32
C HIS A 87 -22.45 1.34 8.91
N PHE A 88 -22.21 0.49 9.91
CA PHE A 88 -21.73 -0.87 9.70
C PHE A 88 -22.71 -1.68 8.86
N ILE A 89 -22.20 -2.40 7.85
CA ILE A 89 -22.99 -3.32 7.03
C ILE A 89 -22.86 -4.74 7.58
N SER A 90 -23.94 -5.30 8.10
CA SER A 90 -24.01 -6.69 8.52
C SER A 90 -23.99 -7.66 7.33
N LYS A 91 -23.71 -8.95 7.60
CA LYS A 91 -23.81 -10.02 6.59
C LYS A 91 -25.17 -10.08 5.90
N ALA A 92 -26.25 -9.83 6.64
CA ALA A 92 -27.61 -9.83 6.11
C ALA A 92 -27.85 -8.65 5.17
N GLN A 93 -27.42 -7.44 5.56
CA GLN A 93 -27.47 -6.25 4.71
C GLN A 93 -26.63 -6.44 3.44
N MET A 94 -25.40 -6.96 3.58
CA MET A 94 -24.54 -7.25 2.44
C MET A 94 -25.20 -8.22 1.46
N ARG A 95 -25.83 -9.30 1.96
CA ARG A 95 -26.59 -10.23 1.13
C ARG A 95 -27.78 -9.57 0.44
N SER A 96 -28.46 -8.64 1.10
CA SER A 96 -29.56 -7.88 0.49
C SER A 96 -29.06 -6.97 -0.64
N LEU A 97 -27.95 -6.25 -0.43
CA LEU A 97 -27.36 -5.33 -1.41
C LEU A 97 -26.97 -6.01 -2.73
N ILE A 98 -26.54 -7.27 -2.66
CA ILE A 98 -26.03 -8.02 -3.83
C ILE A 98 -27.04 -9.02 -4.39
N ARG A 99 -28.19 -9.21 -3.74
CA ARG A 99 -29.13 -10.31 -4.03
C ARG A 99 -29.47 -10.39 -5.51
N ASP A 100 -29.65 -9.22 -6.12
CA ASP A 100 -30.14 -9.08 -7.48
C ASP A 100 -28.98 -8.82 -8.48
N ASN A 101 -27.72 -8.94 -8.03
CA ASN A 101 -26.53 -8.81 -8.88
C ASN A 101 -26.05 -10.18 -9.37
N PRO A 102 -26.31 -10.56 -10.64
CA PRO A 102 -25.98 -11.89 -11.17
C PRO A 102 -24.47 -12.14 -11.29
N LYS A 103 -23.63 -11.09 -11.21
CA LYS A 103 -22.17 -11.23 -11.25
C LYS A 103 -21.58 -11.60 -9.88
N VAL A 104 -22.35 -11.57 -8.80
CA VAL A 104 -21.86 -11.91 -7.46
C VAL A 104 -22.06 -13.40 -7.18
N SER A 105 -21.00 -14.04 -6.69
CA SER A 105 -21.01 -15.46 -6.39
C SER A 105 -21.83 -15.79 -5.15
N SER A 106 -22.50 -16.95 -5.17
CA SER A 106 -23.28 -17.47 -4.05
C SER A 106 -22.42 -17.81 -2.83
N ASP A 107 -21.15 -18.15 -3.04
CA ASP A 107 -20.13 -18.45 -2.03
C ASP A 107 -19.22 -17.25 -1.74
N MET A 108 -19.64 -16.03 -2.11
CA MET A 108 -18.85 -14.82 -1.91
C MET A 108 -18.51 -14.60 -0.43
N VAL A 109 -17.23 -14.28 -0.20
CA VAL A 109 -16.69 -13.92 1.11
C VAL A 109 -16.65 -12.40 1.23
N PHE A 110 -17.27 -11.84 2.26
CA PHE A 110 -17.21 -10.40 2.51
C PHE A 110 -16.50 -10.08 3.82
N ARG A 111 -15.86 -8.92 3.85
CA ARG A 111 -15.24 -8.35 5.05
C ARG A 111 -15.34 -6.83 5.07
N HIS A 112 -15.04 -6.23 6.20
CA HIS A 112 -14.89 -4.78 6.32
C HIS A 112 -13.44 -4.36 6.16
N ALA A 113 -13.25 -3.10 5.77
CA ALA A 113 -11.94 -2.46 5.73
C ALA A 113 -12.05 -0.99 6.11
N LEU A 114 -11.11 -0.53 6.93
CA LEU A 114 -11.09 0.85 7.37
C LEU A 114 -10.53 1.72 6.24
N LYS A 115 -11.24 2.78 5.87
CA LYS A 115 -10.77 3.79 4.89
C LYS A 115 -9.37 4.32 5.25
N LYS A 116 -9.09 4.53 6.54
CA LYS A 116 -7.78 4.98 7.02
C LYS A 116 -6.63 4.00 6.71
N ASP A 117 -6.96 2.72 6.53
CA ASP A 117 -6.04 1.64 6.23
C ASP A 117 -6.04 1.33 4.72
N PHE A 118 -6.72 2.14 3.89
CA PHE A 118 -6.70 1.97 2.44
C PHE A 118 -5.28 2.14 1.87
N SER A 119 -4.91 1.21 0.99
CA SER A 119 -3.66 1.24 0.24
C SER A 119 -3.94 1.34 -1.26
N LYS A 120 -3.25 2.26 -1.95
CA LYS A 120 -3.21 2.29 -3.43
C LYS A 120 -2.55 1.05 -4.03
N TYR A 121 -1.77 0.32 -3.23
CA TYR A 121 -1.09 -0.90 -3.63
C TYR A 121 -1.90 -2.11 -3.20
N ARG A 122 -1.95 -3.13 -4.05
CA ARG A 122 -2.50 -4.43 -3.68
C ARG A 122 -1.58 -5.20 -2.76
N SER A 123 -0.27 -5.04 -2.94
CA SER A 123 0.76 -5.72 -2.18
C SER A 123 1.83 -4.77 -1.71
N ASN A 124 2.34 -5.01 -0.51
CA ASN A 124 3.51 -4.36 0.03
C ASN A 124 4.55 -5.42 0.37
N ILE A 125 5.74 -5.30 -0.20
CA ILE A 125 6.88 -6.12 0.20
C ILE A 125 7.77 -5.20 1.03
N ILE A 126 7.98 -5.56 2.30
CA ILE A 126 8.81 -4.82 3.23
C ILE A 126 10.13 -5.58 3.39
N VAL A 127 11.20 -5.04 2.83
CA VAL A 127 12.55 -5.59 2.98
C VAL A 127 13.15 -5.01 4.25
N GLN A 128 13.30 -5.85 5.27
CA GLN A 128 14.15 -5.56 6.40
C GLN A 128 15.60 -5.63 5.91
N ASN A 129 16.15 -4.48 5.50
CA ASN A 129 17.49 -4.41 4.92
C ASN A 129 18.58 -4.33 6.00
N GLY A 130 18.25 -3.72 7.14
CA GLY A 130 19.14 -3.62 8.30
C GLY A 130 18.63 -4.44 9.49
N ASN A 131 19.56 -4.90 10.33
CA ASN A 131 19.28 -5.64 11.55
C ASN A 131 19.28 -4.76 12.81
N SER A 132 19.33 -3.43 12.66
CA SER A 132 19.20 -2.52 13.80
C SER A 132 17.79 -2.61 14.39
N GLU A 133 17.65 -2.43 15.70
CA GLU A 133 16.34 -2.44 16.37
C GLU A 133 15.36 -1.44 15.72
N ALA A 134 15.87 -0.28 15.29
CA ALA A 134 15.10 0.72 14.57
C ALA A 134 14.59 0.21 13.21
N ALA A 135 15.44 -0.47 12.42
CA ALA A 135 15.06 -1.03 11.13
C ALA A 135 14.03 -2.16 11.27
N VAL A 136 14.22 -3.06 12.25
CA VAL A 136 13.27 -4.15 12.55
C VAL A 136 11.91 -3.60 12.96
N LYS A 137 11.87 -2.65 13.93
CA LYS A 137 10.61 -2.02 14.37
C LYS A 137 9.92 -1.26 13.23
N ALA A 138 10.70 -0.55 12.41
CA ALA A 138 10.19 0.17 11.25
C ALA A 138 9.58 -0.77 10.19
N ALA A 139 10.24 -1.90 9.90
CA ALA A 139 9.72 -2.90 8.98
C ALA A 139 8.41 -3.50 9.50
N GLN A 140 8.36 -3.86 10.79
CA GLN A 140 7.15 -4.40 11.41
C GLN A 140 6.00 -3.39 11.43
N ALA A 141 6.25 -2.13 11.78
CA ALA A 141 5.23 -1.08 11.78
C ALA A 141 4.67 -0.85 10.37
N LEU A 142 5.53 -0.87 9.33
CA LEU A 142 5.10 -0.76 7.95
C LEU A 142 4.20 -1.92 7.50
N ALA A 143 4.55 -3.15 7.88
CA ALA A 143 3.73 -4.33 7.58
C ALA A 143 2.38 -4.27 8.33
N ASN A 144 2.39 -3.89 9.62
CA ASN A 144 1.21 -3.78 10.48
C ASN A 144 0.20 -2.70 10.04
N LYS A 145 0.63 -1.79 9.16
CA LYS A 145 -0.28 -0.81 8.55
C LYS A 145 -1.27 -1.45 7.59
N HIS A 146 -0.82 -2.48 6.86
CA HIS A 146 -1.64 -3.22 5.89
C HIS A 146 -1.34 -4.72 6.04
N PRO A 147 -1.61 -5.34 7.21
CA PRO A 147 -1.19 -6.71 7.53
C PRO A 147 -1.80 -7.74 6.57
N GLU A 148 -2.91 -7.40 5.93
CA GLU A 148 -3.62 -8.25 4.99
C GLU A 148 -3.01 -8.32 3.59
N SER A 149 -2.09 -7.40 3.31
CA SER A 149 -1.50 -7.18 2.00
C SER A 149 -0.01 -6.88 2.07
N SER A 150 0.64 -7.19 3.20
CA SER A 150 2.06 -6.95 3.42
C SER A 150 2.77 -8.24 3.77
N ILE A 151 4.02 -8.38 3.32
CA ILE A 151 4.95 -9.39 3.81
C ILE A 151 6.27 -8.73 4.22
N ILE A 152 6.97 -9.34 5.16
CA ILE A 152 8.34 -8.98 5.51
C ILE A 152 9.28 -10.03 4.91
N VAL A 153 10.27 -9.54 4.18
CA VAL A 153 11.38 -10.35 3.64
C VAL A 153 12.70 -9.80 4.16
N HIS A 154 13.70 -10.65 4.24
CA HIS A 154 15.08 -10.27 4.55
C HIS A 154 16.04 -11.04 3.65
N PHE A 155 17.32 -10.69 3.71
CA PHE A 155 18.38 -11.44 3.06
C PHE A 155 19.24 -12.08 4.14
N ASP A 156 19.59 -13.36 3.97
CA ASP A 156 20.52 -14.05 4.87
C ASP A 156 21.97 -13.58 4.65
N ASP A 157 22.89 -14.09 5.45
CA ASP A 157 24.31 -13.75 5.38
C ASP A 157 24.97 -14.13 4.03
N ASN A 158 24.32 -14.98 3.23
CA ASN A 158 24.75 -15.34 1.88
C ASN A 158 24.06 -14.48 0.81
N ASN A 159 23.42 -13.39 1.21
CA ASN A 159 22.63 -12.50 0.37
C ASN A 159 21.51 -13.22 -0.40
N LYS A 160 20.94 -14.29 0.17
CA LYS A 160 19.80 -15.01 -0.39
C LYS A 160 18.50 -14.50 0.22
N LEU A 161 17.49 -14.26 -0.62
CA LEU A 161 16.16 -13.87 -0.18
C LEU A 161 15.53 -14.94 0.73
N VAL A 162 15.10 -14.51 1.92
CA VAL A 162 14.33 -15.31 2.87
C VAL A 162 12.97 -14.65 3.08
N THR A 163 11.92 -15.45 2.86
CA THR A 163 10.53 -15.09 3.20
C THR A 163 10.17 -15.79 4.49
N SER A 164 9.57 -15.08 5.44
CA SER A 164 9.14 -15.71 6.69
C SER A 164 8.04 -16.75 6.41
N ASP A 165 8.21 -17.99 6.89
CA ASP A 165 7.27 -19.10 6.63
C ASP A 165 5.85 -18.88 7.20
N ASN A 166 5.68 -17.91 8.09
CA ASN A 166 4.39 -17.55 8.70
C ASN A 166 3.60 -16.49 7.90
N GLU A 167 4.06 -16.09 6.71
CA GLU A 167 3.36 -15.12 5.89
C GLU A 167 2.13 -15.76 5.23
N ILE A 168 0.94 -15.31 5.63
CA ILE A 168 -0.37 -15.80 5.14
C ILE A 168 -0.68 -15.27 3.72
N TYR A 169 0.15 -14.37 3.20
CA TYR A 169 -0.10 -13.61 1.98
C TYR A 169 0.98 -13.82 0.91
N THR A 170 0.56 -14.06 -0.33
CA THR A 170 1.43 -14.04 -1.51
C THR A 170 1.20 -12.74 -2.30
N PRO A 171 2.26 -11.96 -2.61
CA PRO A 171 2.15 -10.74 -3.39
C PRO A 171 1.46 -10.93 -4.74
N LYS A 172 0.46 -10.07 -5.00
CA LYS A 172 -0.34 -9.99 -6.24
C LYS A 172 -0.69 -8.55 -6.61
N GLY A 173 -1.04 -8.33 -7.87
CA GLY A 173 -1.38 -7.03 -8.46
C GLY A 173 -0.21 -6.04 -8.41
N ASN A 174 -0.53 -4.75 -8.23
CA ASN A 174 0.49 -3.71 -8.12
C ASN A 174 1.20 -3.74 -6.76
N VAL A 175 2.52 -3.90 -6.81
CA VAL A 175 3.40 -4.05 -5.65
C VAL A 175 4.10 -2.74 -5.33
N ARG A 176 4.15 -2.41 -4.04
CA ARG A 176 5.13 -1.47 -3.48
C ARG A 176 6.19 -2.22 -2.69
N LEU A 177 7.43 -2.14 -3.17
CA LEU A 177 8.63 -2.62 -2.49
C LEU A 177 9.20 -1.51 -1.61
N ASN A 178 9.48 -1.79 -0.34
CA ASN A 178 10.08 -0.85 0.60
C ASN A 178 11.35 -1.47 1.18
N PHE A 179 12.51 -0.91 0.86
CA PHE A 179 13.74 -1.22 1.59
C PHE A 179 13.81 -0.36 2.84
N VAL A 180 13.99 -0.97 4.01
CA VAL A 180 13.93 -0.29 5.32
C VAL A 180 15.27 -0.41 6.02
N ASP A 181 15.91 0.74 6.23
CA ASP A 181 17.20 0.86 6.93
C ASP A 181 17.53 2.33 7.25
N HIS A 182 18.65 2.55 7.94
CA HIS A 182 19.28 3.85 7.98
C HIS A 182 19.76 4.26 6.58
N GLY A 183 19.69 5.55 6.27
CA GLY A 183 20.05 6.06 4.95
C GLY A 183 21.46 5.69 4.50
N GLU A 184 22.44 5.84 5.39
CA GLU A 184 23.84 5.56 5.11
C GLU A 184 24.09 4.07 4.85
N ASN A 185 23.26 3.20 5.42
CA ASN A 185 23.38 1.76 5.23
C ASN A 185 23.02 1.36 3.81
N PHE A 186 22.23 2.14 3.05
CA PHE A 186 21.97 1.87 1.63
C PHE A 186 23.13 2.25 0.71
N ALA A 187 24.17 2.90 1.24
CA ALA A 187 25.27 3.42 0.44
C ALA A 187 26.57 2.65 0.69
N ASN A 188 26.68 1.88 1.77
CA ASN A 188 27.94 1.36 2.29
C ASN A 188 27.90 -0.15 2.51
N GLY A 189 29.09 -0.79 2.47
CA GLY A 189 29.26 -2.21 2.82
C GLY A 189 28.47 -3.17 1.93
N GLU A 190 27.95 -4.23 2.54
CA GLU A 190 27.15 -5.32 1.92
C GLU A 190 25.79 -4.87 1.35
N ASN A 191 25.50 -3.57 1.43
CA ASN A 191 24.28 -2.94 0.94
C ASN A 191 24.60 -1.90 -0.16
N GLY A 192 25.77 -2.02 -0.78
CA GLY A 192 26.19 -1.19 -1.92
C GLY A 192 25.21 -1.26 -3.10
N MET A 193 25.42 -0.40 -4.09
CA MET A 193 24.51 -0.26 -5.23
C MET A 193 24.30 -1.56 -6.00
N ALA A 194 25.36 -2.38 -6.15
CA ALA A 194 25.30 -3.65 -6.87
C ALA A 194 24.45 -4.67 -6.11
N GLU A 195 24.68 -4.78 -4.80
CA GLU A 195 24.00 -5.68 -3.88
C GLU A 195 22.53 -5.30 -3.75
N LEU A 196 22.22 -4.00 -3.60
CA LEU A 196 20.85 -3.51 -3.56
C LEU A 196 20.10 -3.79 -4.88
N THR A 197 20.80 -3.69 -6.01
CA THR A 197 20.26 -4.05 -7.33
C THR A 197 20.02 -5.55 -7.45
N ASP A 198 20.96 -6.38 -6.99
CA ASP A 198 20.81 -7.84 -6.98
C ASP A 198 19.64 -8.29 -6.08
N ARG A 199 19.47 -7.65 -4.93
CA ARG A 199 18.31 -7.87 -4.04
C ARG A 199 16.98 -7.53 -4.72
N VAL A 200 16.90 -6.42 -5.46
CA VAL A 200 15.71 -6.10 -6.27
C VAL A 200 15.47 -7.20 -7.29
N LYS A 201 16.51 -7.69 -7.96
CA LYS A 201 16.41 -8.77 -8.94
C LYS A 201 15.88 -10.06 -8.32
N GLN A 202 16.44 -10.51 -7.20
CA GLN A 202 15.97 -11.71 -6.50
C GLN A 202 14.49 -11.61 -6.10
N ILE A 203 14.07 -10.44 -5.57
CA ILE A 203 12.67 -10.19 -5.21
C ILE A 203 11.76 -10.17 -6.44
N TYR A 204 12.22 -9.55 -7.53
CA TYR A 204 11.49 -9.52 -8.79
C TYR A 204 11.31 -10.93 -9.35
N ASP A 205 12.40 -11.70 -9.46
CA ASP A 205 12.37 -13.08 -9.98
C ASP A 205 11.51 -14.02 -9.11
N THR A 206 11.41 -13.73 -7.80
CA THR A 206 10.59 -14.53 -6.86
C THR A 206 9.09 -14.21 -6.95
N TYR A 207 8.72 -12.93 -7.08
CA TYR A 207 7.32 -12.50 -6.92
C TYR A 207 6.65 -11.94 -8.18
N ALA A 208 7.41 -11.46 -9.17
CA ALA A 208 6.83 -10.96 -10.41
C ALA A 208 6.27 -12.10 -11.25
N ASN A 209 5.07 -11.91 -11.80
CA ASN A 209 4.43 -12.84 -12.73
C ASN A 209 3.33 -12.09 -13.51
N GLU A 210 2.56 -12.79 -14.33
CA GLU A 210 1.47 -12.22 -15.13
C GLU A 210 0.41 -11.45 -14.31
N ASN A 211 0.26 -11.80 -13.03
CA ASN A 211 -0.69 -11.18 -12.09
C ASN A 211 -0.02 -10.26 -11.06
N THR A 212 1.31 -10.11 -11.08
CA THR A 212 2.07 -9.34 -10.06
C THR A 212 3.13 -8.47 -10.73
N TYR A 213 3.04 -7.15 -10.54
CA TYR A 213 4.00 -6.21 -11.12
C TYR A 213 4.39 -5.12 -10.11
N PHE A 214 5.61 -4.60 -10.24
CA PHE A 214 6.17 -3.61 -9.34
C PHE A 214 5.83 -2.21 -9.82
N ASP A 215 5.01 -1.49 -9.06
CA ASP A 215 4.59 -0.11 -9.37
C ASP A 215 5.46 0.93 -8.64
N ARG A 216 6.03 0.55 -7.48
CA ARG A 216 6.94 1.43 -6.75
C ARG A 216 8.00 0.67 -5.96
N ILE A 217 9.23 1.18 -5.97
CA ILE A 217 10.34 0.77 -5.10
C ILE A 217 10.76 1.98 -4.27
N ALA A 218 10.82 1.85 -2.96
CA ALA A 218 11.13 2.96 -2.05
C ALA A 218 12.33 2.64 -1.16
N LEU A 219 13.27 3.56 -1.09
CA LEU A 219 14.31 3.57 -0.08
C LEU A 219 13.78 4.32 1.15
N VAL A 220 13.47 3.56 2.20
CA VAL A 220 12.92 4.05 3.45
C VAL A 220 14.05 4.22 4.46
N GLY A 221 14.78 5.31 4.30
CA GLY A 221 15.85 5.74 5.19
C GLY A 221 16.10 7.24 5.05
N CYS A 222 16.78 7.82 6.04
CA CYS A 222 17.09 9.25 6.09
C CYS A 222 17.92 9.68 4.89
N ASP A 223 17.59 10.84 4.32
CA ASP A 223 18.41 11.60 3.39
C ASP A 223 18.96 10.86 2.13
N THR A 224 18.28 9.80 1.71
CA THR A 224 18.62 8.99 0.53
C THR A 224 18.68 9.79 -0.79
N THR A 225 18.14 11.00 -0.85
CA THR A 225 18.30 11.90 -2.02
C THR A 225 19.64 12.64 -2.05
N ASN A 226 20.35 12.75 -0.92
CA ASN A 226 21.58 13.55 -0.81
C ASN A 226 22.81 12.70 -0.48
N ILE A 227 22.62 11.54 0.17
CA ILE A 227 23.71 10.58 0.44
C ILE A 227 24.43 10.22 -0.85
N LYS A 228 25.78 10.21 -0.81
CA LYS A 228 26.66 9.96 -1.96
C LYS A 228 26.26 10.72 -3.23
N GLN A 229 25.91 11.99 -3.09
CA GLN A 229 25.54 12.88 -4.20
C GLN A 229 24.33 12.37 -5.03
N GLY A 230 23.35 11.77 -4.37
CA GLY A 230 22.11 11.35 -5.03
C GLY A 230 21.89 9.84 -5.10
N LEU A 231 22.06 9.14 -3.98
CA LEU A 231 21.88 7.69 -3.87
C LEU A 231 20.58 7.19 -4.53
N ALA A 232 19.43 7.77 -4.19
CA ALA A 232 18.14 7.34 -4.75
C ALA A 232 18.03 7.55 -6.26
N ARG A 233 18.65 8.61 -6.80
CA ARG A 233 18.71 8.86 -8.26
C ARG A 233 19.62 7.85 -8.95
N ASN A 234 20.78 7.56 -8.36
CA ASN A 234 21.74 6.60 -8.89
C ASN A 234 21.20 5.17 -8.84
N PHE A 235 20.47 4.84 -7.76
CA PHE A 235 19.71 3.61 -7.66
C PHE A 235 18.65 3.51 -8.74
N ALA A 236 17.88 4.58 -8.96
CA ALA A 236 16.90 4.60 -10.04
C ALA A 236 17.51 4.35 -11.41
N LYS A 237 18.64 5.00 -11.71
CA LYS A 237 19.39 4.78 -12.94
C LYS A 237 19.82 3.33 -13.09
N THR A 238 20.42 2.77 -12.05
CA THR A 238 20.94 1.40 -12.07
C THR A 238 19.82 0.38 -12.31
N ILE A 239 18.67 0.55 -11.64
CA ILE A 239 17.50 -0.32 -11.86
C ILE A 239 16.97 -0.19 -13.29
N TYR A 240 16.77 1.02 -13.81
CA TYR A 240 16.19 1.18 -15.16
C TYR A 240 17.11 0.74 -16.29
N ASP A 241 18.43 0.83 -16.09
CA ASP A 241 19.42 0.35 -17.05
C ASP A 241 19.52 -1.17 -17.05
N ASN A 242 19.56 -1.80 -15.87
CA ASN A 242 19.81 -3.24 -15.72
C ASN A 242 18.54 -4.09 -15.72
N MET A 243 17.38 -3.51 -15.43
CA MET A 243 16.09 -4.22 -15.34
C MET A 243 15.02 -3.48 -16.15
N PRO A 244 15.00 -3.59 -17.49
CA PRO A 244 14.05 -2.85 -18.33
C PRO A 244 12.58 -3.08 -17.99
N ALA A 245 12.23 -4.26 -17.45
CA ALA A 245 10.89 -4.58 -16.99
C ALA A 245 10.40 -3.70 -15.82
N LEU A 246 11.31 -3.04 -15.11
CA LEU A 246 11.02 -2.12 -14.00
C LEU A 246 10.96 -0.65 -14.44
N ARG A 247 11.05 -0.32 -15.73
CA ARG A 247 10.93 1.08 -16.21
C ARG A 247 9.55 1.70 -15.98
N THR A 248 8.53 0.89 -15.77
CA THR A 248 7.19 1.35 -15.38
C THR A 248 7.07 1.62 -13.87
N ALA A 249 7.98 1.08 -13.06
CA ALA A 249 8.01 1.31 -11.62
C ALA A 249 8.54 2.71 -11.31
N GLN A 250 8.02 3.31 -10.25
CA GLN A 250 8.58 4.55 -9.71
C GLN A 250 9.55 4.27 -8.58
N ILE A 251 10.66 5.00 -8.53
CA ILE A 251 11.66 4.86 -7.46
C ILE A 251 11.57 6.08 -6.55
N THR A 252 11.50 5.86 -5.23
CA THR A 252 11.32 6.94 -4.25
C THR A 252 12.51 7.05 -3.32
N GLY A 253 13.03 8.27 -3.19
CA GLY A 253 13.96 8.68 -2.14
C GLY A 253 13.35 9.72 -1.19
N ARG A 254 14.06 9.99 -0.10
CA ARG A 254 13.71 10.98 0.94
C ARG A 254 14.86 11.94 1.16
N GLY A 255 14.55 13.23 1.28
CA GLY A 255 15.49 14.26 1.75
C GLY A 255 15.16 14.65 3.18
N GLY A 256 16.13 14.53 4.09
CA GLY A 256 15.96 14.75 5.54
C GLY A 256 15.66 13.49 6.37
N GLU A 257 15.40 13.69 7.67
CA GLU A 257 15.18 12.62 8.64
C GLU A 257 13.80 11.98 8.51
N VAL A 258 13.77 10.65 8.35
CA VAL A 258 12.55 9.85 8.22
C VAL A 258 12.24 9.16 9.54
N GLU A 259 10.98 9.16 9.93
CA GLU A 259 10.45 8.42 11.06
C GLU A 259 9.33 7.49 10.60
N ILE A 260 9.31 6.27 11.16
CA ILE A 260 8.21 5.34 11.00
C ILE A 260 7.49 5.28 12.33
N ASN A 261 6.27 5.82 12.37
CA ASN A 261 5.45 5.80 13.56
C ASN A 261 4.92 4.39 13.83
N GLU A 262 4.45 4.12 15.05
CA GLU A 262 3.91 2.82 15.46
C GLU A 262 2.76 2.32 14.56
N ASN A 263 1.97 3.24 14.00
CA ASN A 263 0.90 2.94 13.05
C ASN A 263 1.39 2.72 11.59
N GLY A 264 2.70 2.63 11.37
CA GLY A 264 3.34 2.44 10.07
C GLY A 264 3.29 3.64 9.13
N THR A 265 2.85 4.81 9.60
CA THR A 265 2.93 6.04 8.79
C THR A 265 4.37 6.55 8.72
N LYS A 266 4.78 6.99 7.52
CA LYS A 266 6.10 7.58 7.29
C LYS A 266 6.01 9.10 7.43
N THR A 267 6.72 9.67 8.38
CA THR A 267 6.82 11.12 8.58
C THR A 267 8.26 11.60 8.48
N MET A 268 8.43 12.91 8.38
CA MET A 268 9.72 13.59 8.49
C MET A 268 9.75 14.41 9.78
N LYS A 269 10.89 14.48 10.48
CA LYS A 269 10.98 15.28 11.71
C LYS A 269 10.76 16.78 11.43
N THR A 270 11.48 17.33 10.44
CA THR A 270 11.38 18.75 10.05
C THR A 270 11.63 18.92 8.56
N GLY A 271 10.74 19.62 7.84
CA GLY A 271 11.03 20.19 6.50
C GLY A 271 11.46 19.20 5.40
N GLY A 272 11.14 17.91 5.53
CA GLY A 272 11.66 16.88 4.62
C GLY A 272 10.94 16.81 3.27
N THR A 273 11.60 16.19 2.30
CA THR A 273 11.08 16.02 0.94
C THR A 273 10.96 14.56 0.56
N LYS A 274 10.10 14.30 -0.43
CA LYS A 274 9.99 13.02 -1.12
C LYS A 274 10.22 13.26 -2.61
N THR A 275 11.19 12.57 -3.18
CA THR A 275 11.47 12.63 -4.62
C THR A 275 11.09 11.31 -5.27
N LEU A 276 10.29 11.38 -6.33
CA LEU A 276 9.94 10.26 -7.19
C LEU A 276 10.74 10.35 -8.47
N TYR A 277 11.44 9.29 -8.83
CA TYR A 277 12.16 9.11 -10.09
C TYR A 277 11.37 8.15 -10.97
N SER A 278 11.17 8.48 -12.23
CA SER A 278 10.47 7.64 -13.23
C SER A 278 11.29 7.61 -14.52
N TRP A 279 11.11 6.55 -15.32
CA TRP A 279 11.68 6.49 -16.66
C TRP A 279 10.74 7.14 -17.67
N HIS A 280 11.27 8.00 -18.55
CA HIS A 280 10.53 8.64 -19.63
C HIS A 280 11.47 8.88 -20.82
N ASP A 281 11.07 8.47 -22.02
CA ASP A 281 11.78 8.72 -23.30
C ASP A 281 13.30 8.51 -23.27
N GLY A 282 13.74 7.39 -22.67
CA GLY A 282 15.17 7.05 -22.65
C GLY A 282 15.96 7.69 -21.50
N GLY A 283 15.31 8.39 -20.57
CA GLY A 283 15.95 9.06 -19.45
C GLY A 283 15.16 9.02 -18.15
N ILE A 284 15.77 9.57 -17.10
CA ILE A 284 15.15 9.69 -15.78
C ILE A 284 14.56 11.08 -15.62
N VAL A 285 13.29 11.14 -15.28
CA VAL A 285 12.60 12.35 -14.83
C VAL A 285 12.32 12.24 -13.33
N SER A 286 12.21 13.38 -12.64
CA SER A 286 11.94 13.40 -11.20
C SER A 286 10.96 14.48 -10.78
N ILE A 287 10.13 14.17 -9.78
CA ILE A 287 9.23 15.12 -9.13
C ILE A 287 9.53 15.10 -7.63
N THR A 288 9.86 16.26 -7.08
CA THR A 288 10.06 16.44 -5.63
C THR A 288 8.86 17.15 -5.03
N LYS A 289 8.36 16.64 -3.90
CA LYS A 289 7.27 17.25 -3.14
C LYS A 289 7.66 17.31 -1.66
N SER A 290 7.10 18.28 -0.94
CA SER A 290 7.16 18.29 0.52
C SER A 290 6.54 17.00 1.08
N ALA A 291 7.17 16.44 2.11
CA ALA A 291 6.67 15.25 2.78
C ALA A 291 5.90 15.63 4.06
N LYS A 292 4.95 14.77 4.46
CA LYS A 292 4.23 14.90 5.73
C LYS A 292 5.22 14.89 6.89
N THR A 293 5.04 15.80 7.84
CA THR A 293 5.87 15.92 9.03
C THR A 293 5.26 15.18 10.22
N THR A 294 6.07 14.88 11.25
CA THR A 294 5.57 14.27 12.49
C THR A 294 4.58 15.23 13.20
N ALA A 295 4.77 16.55 13.08
CA ALA A 295 3.82 17.55 13.56
C ALA A 295 2.44 17.46 12.87
N ASP A 296 2.40 17.18 11.57
CA ASP A 296 1.14 16.99 10.83
C ASP A 296 0.34 15.78 11.35
N ASN A 297 1.03 14.76 11.85
CA ASN A 297 0.41 13.59 12.46
C ASN A 297 -0.03 13.81 13.91
N LEU A 298 0.62 14.73 14.65
CA LEU A 298 0.26 15.11 16.02
C LEU A 298 -0.91 16.11 16.06
N ASN A 299 -1.13 16.87 14.98
CA ASN A 299 -2.15 17.92 14.90
C ASN A 299 -3.62 17.45 14.79
N ASN A 300 -3.99 16.21 15.12
CA ASN A 300 -5.42 15.83 15.09
C ASN A 300 -5.89 14.85 16.17
N PRO A 301 -5.95 15.34 17.43
CA PRO A 301 -7.13 15.08 18.26
C PRO A 301 -7.89 16.35 18.70
N LEU A 302 -7.27 17.53 18.64
CA LEU A 302 -7.84 18.77 19.21
C LEU A 302 -8.41 19.76 18.19
N ILE A 303 -8.15 19.61 16.88
CA ILE A 303 -8.80 20.46 15.86
C ILE A 303 -10.32 20.25 15.87
N ASN A 304 -10.79 19.03 16.12
CA ASN A 304 -12.21 18.74 16.31
C ASN A 304 -12.82 19.31 17.61
N LEU A 305 -12.01 19.62 18.63
CA LEU A 305 -12.51 20.22 19.87
C LEU A 305 -12.74 21.74 19.70
N ASN A 306 -11.96 22.41 18.84
CA ASN A 306 -12.14 23.84 18.59
C ASN A 306 -13.39 24.15 17.76
N GLU A 307 -13.78 23.26 16.82
CA GLU A 307 -15.04 23.42 16.07
C GLU A 307 -16.28 23.17 16.94
N GLU A 308 -16.17 22.34 17.99
CA GLU A 308 -17.25 22.06 18.94
C GLU A 308 -17.35 23.14 20.03
N ILE A 309 -16.23 23.73 20.45
CA ILE A 309 -16.19 24.84 21.42
C ILE A 309 -16.64 26.17 20.80
N GLN A 310 -16.46 26.39 19.49
CA GLN A 310 -17.02 27.57 18.81
C GLN A 310 -18.53 27.48 18.49
N ARG A 311 -19.18 26.37 18.86
CA ARG A 311 -20.64 26.17 18.73
C ARG A 311 -21.37 26.07 20.08
N LEU A 312 -20.67 26.35 21.19
CA LEU A 312 -21.26 26.56 22.53
C LEU A 312 -21.22 28.06 22.87
#